data_AF-A0A8X8BJU5-F1
#
_entry.id   AF-A0A8X8BJU5-F1
#
_cell.length_a   1.000
_cell.length_b   1.000
_cell.length_c   1.000
_cell.angle_alpha   90.00
_cell.angle_beta   90.00
_cell.angle_gamma   90.00
#
_symmetry.space_group_name_H-M   'P 1'
#
loop_
_entity.id
_entity.type
_entity.pdbx_description
1 polymer ?
#
loop_
_entity_poly.entity_id
_entity_poly.type
_entity_poly.pdbx_seq_one_letter_code
_entity_poly.pdbx_strand_id
1 'polypeptide(L)'
;MHKNANEWVCFKCYLATKLALIAADYSVRGKSDKDVKPAALAQKVEEYSQQLAGLAEDVHILEAYGVDSLRTRYPDLLPFPQIPNDRYTSEVAMRVMECTARVIIKLENFVQQKI
;
A
#
# COMPACT_ATOMS: atom_id res chain seq x y z
N MET A 1 -17.79 12.93 9.93
CA MET A 1 -18.72 12.64 8.81
C MET A 1 -17.99 11.76 7.81
N HIS A 2 -18.42 10.52 7.61
CA HIS A 2 -17.84 9.61 6.60
C HIS A 2 -18.34 10.04 5.22
N LYS A 3 -17.42 10.21 4.26
CA LYS A 3 -17.74 10.55 2.87
C LYS A 3 -17.79 9.24 2.08
N ASN A 4 -18.84 9.04 1.26
CA ASN A 4 -19.00 7.86 0.42
C ASN A 4 -17.97 7.84 -0.73
N ALA A 5 -16.71 7.62 -0.38
CA ALA A 5 -15.54 7.76 -1.25
C ALA A 5 -14.43 6.78 -0.84
N ASN A 6 -14.82 5.54 -0.51
CA ASN A 6 -13.93 4.52 0.04
C ASN A 6 -12.87 4.05 -0.97
N GLU A 7 -13.17 4.08 -2.26
CA GLU A 7 -12.21 3.82 -3.34
C GLU A 7 -11.05 4.80 -3.31
N TRP A 8 -11.31 6.08 -2.96
CA TRP A 8 -10.27 7.09 -2.82
C TRP A 8 -9.41 6.87 -1.59
N VAL A 9 -10.01 6.43 -0.49
CA VAL A 9 -9.25 6.03 0.72
C VAL A 9 -8.30 4.89 0.36
N CYS A 10 -8.80 3.86 -0.31
CA CYS A 10 -8.02 2.70 -0.71
C CYS A 10 -6.89 3.07 -1.69
N PHE A 11 -7.19 3.85 -2.74
CA PHE A 11 -6.18 4.26 -3.72
C PHE A 11 -5.07 5.14 -3.09
N LYS A 12 -5.44 6.05 -2.18
CA LYS A 12 -4.45 6.89 -1.48
C LYS A 12 -3.57 6.05 -0.54
N CYS A 13 -4.14 5.07 0.14
CA CYS A 13 -3.40 4.12 0.96
C CYS A 13 -2.41 3.27 0.14
N TYR A 14 -2.84 2.77 -1.02
CA TYR A 14 -1.98 2.09 -1.97
C TYR A 14 -0.81 2.97 -2.42
N LEU A 15 -1.09 4.23 -2.79
CA LEU A 15 -0.06 5.15 -3.25
C LEU A 15 0.92 5.54 -2.13
N ALA A 16 0.41 5.77 -0.91
CA ALA A 16 1.23 6.03 0.27
C ALA A 16 2.19 4.87 0.55
N THR A 17 1.68 3.64 0.54
CA THR A 17 2.49 2.42 0.70
C THR A 17 3.57 2.32 -0.38
N LYS A 18 3.19 2.49 -1.66
CA LYS A 18 4.12 2.41 -2.79
C LYS A 18 5.26 3.43 -2.66
N LEU A 19 4.93 4.68 -2.34
CA LEU A 19 5.92 5.76 -2.24
C LEU A 19 6.81 5.62 -1.01
N ALA A 20 6.29 5.13 0.13
CA ALA A 20 7.10 4.87 1.31
C ALA A 20 8.10 3.73 1.08
N LEU A 21 7.70 2.66 0.39
CA LEU A 21 8.60 1.57 -0.02
C LEU A 21 9.70 2.08 -0.94
N ILE A 22 9.36 2.92 -1.92
CA ILE A 22 10.33 3.59 -2.80
C ILE A 22 11.30 4.43 -1.96
N ALA A 23 10.81 5.22 -1.00
CA ALA A 23 11.66 6.05 -0.13
C ALA A 23 12.64 5.20 0.69
N ALA A 24 12.19 4.08 1.25
CA ALA A 24 13.06 3.15 1.96
C ALA A 24 14.10 2.48 1.04
N ASP A 25 13.75 2.13 -0.20
CA ASP A 25 14.71 1.61 -1.18
C ASP A 25 15.75 2.67 -1.56
N TYR A 26 15.33 3.92 -1.76
CA TYR A 26 16.24 5.05 -1.99
C TYR A 26 17.19 5.29 -0.81
N SER A 27 16.72 5.20 0.43
CA SER A 27 17.57 5.42 1.62
C SER A 27 18.66 4.35 1.80
N VAL A 28 18.50 3.17 1.19
CA VAL A 28 19.49 2.08 1.27
C VAL A 28 20.47 2.13 0.10
N ARG A 29 19.98 2.29 -1.13
CA ARG A 29 20.78 2.09 -2.35
C ARG A 29 20.76 3.24 -3.35
N GLY A 30 20.13 4.36 -3.02
CA GLY A 30 20.09 5.57 -3.86
C GLY A 30 19.26 5.46 -5.15
N LYS A 31 18.51 4.36 -5.35
CA LYS A 31 17.65 4.14 -6.52
C LYS A 31 16.50 3.19 -6.22
N SER A 32 15.38 3.34 -6.92
CA SER A 32 14.25 2.40 -6.88
C SER A 32 13.59 2.26 -8.25
N ASP A 33 12.78 1.22 -8.42
CA ASP A 33 12.02 0.96 -9.63
C ASP A 33 10.53 1.22 -9.36
N LYS A 34 9.95 2.18 -10.10
CA LYS A 34 8.56 2.61 -9.92
C LYS A 34 7.58 1.70 -10.66
N ASP A 35 8.04 0.87 -11.57
CA ASP A 35 7.20 -0.02 -12.37
C ASP A 35 6.95 -1.35 -11.65
N VAL A 36 7.74 -1.65 -10.61
CA VAL A 36 7.54 -2.79 -9.72
C VAL A 36 6.30 -2.59 -8.85
N LYS A 37 5.52 -3.67 -8.68
CA LYS A 37 4.36 -3.70 -7.79
C LYS A 37 4.80 -3.58 -6.32
N PRO A 38 3.98 -2.96 -5.44
CA PRO A 38 4.33 -2.79 -4.03
C PRO A 38 4.74 -4.08 -3.32
N ALA A 39 4.03 -5.20 -3.51
CA ALA A 39 4.39 -6.46 -2.86
C ALA A 39 5.80 -6.97 -3.23
N ALA A 40 6.18 -6.89 -4.52
CA ALA A 40 7.52 -7.29 -4.97
C ALA A 40 8.61 -6.34 -4.44
N LEU A 41 8.32 -5.03 -4.38
CA LEU A 41 9.25 -4.08 -3.78
C LEU A 41 9.39 -4.30 -2.27
N ALA A 42 8.31 -4.65 -1.58
CA ALA A 42 8.29 -4.93 -0.15
C ALA A 42 9.15 -6.15 0.22
N GLN A 43 9.11 -7.23 -0.57
CA GLN A 43 10.00 -8.40 -0.38
C GLN A 43 11.47 -7.98 -0.40
N LYS A 44 11.86 -7.19 -1.40
CA LYS A 44 13.23 -6.67 -1.50
C LYS A 44 13.61 -5.73 -0.35
N VAL A 45 12.69 -4.86 0.07
CA VAL A 45 12.94 -3.90 1.16
C VAL A 45 13.04 -4.61 2.52
N GLU A 46 12.26 -5.68 2.74
CA GLU A 46 12.30 -6.48 3.97
C GLU A 46 13.68 -7.09 4.23
N GLU A 47 14.39 -7.51 3.19
CA GLU A 47 15.74 -8.08 3.29
C GLU A 47 16.80 -7.10 3.82
N TYR A 48 16.52 -5.78 3.83
CA TYR A 48 17.50 -4.78 4.25
C TYR A 48 17.73 -4.71 5.76
N SER A 49 16.79 -5.20 6.59
CA SER A 49 16.92 -5.15 8.04
C SER A 49 15.91 -6.07 8.73
N GLN A 50 16.33 -6.70 9.83
CA GLN A 50 15.40 -7.48 10.68
C GLN A 50 14.28 -6.64 11.27
N GLN A 51 14.44 -5.31 11.38
CA GLN A 51 13.38 -4.40 11.81
C GLN A 51 12.20 -4.35 10.83
N LEU A 52 12.43 -4.77 9.59
CA LEU A 52 11.44 -4.79 8.53
C LEU A 52 10.73 -6.15 8.41
N ALA A 53 11.00 -7.10 9.30
CA ALA A 53 10.36 -8.41 9.27
C ALA A 53 8.82 -8.31 9.19
N GLY A 54 8.23 -9.11 8.29
CA GLY A 54 6.81 -9.13 7.99
C GLY A 54 6.31 -7.96 7.15
N LEU A 55 7.18 -7.10 6.61
CA LEU A 55 6.78 -5.99 5.75
C LEU A 55 6.08 -6.47 4.47
N ALA A 56 6.60 -7.52 3.82
CA ALA A 56 6.00 -8.07 2.62
C ALA A 56 4.59 -8.62 2.90
N GLU A 57 4.38 -9.25 4.05
CA GLU A 57 3.07 -9.75 4.49
C GLU A 57 2.10 -8.59 4.73
N ASP A 58 2.53 -7.54 5.46
CA ASP A 58 1.71 -6.34 5.71
C ASP A 58 1.27 -5.66 4.39
N VAL A 59 2.15 -5.61 3.38
CA VAL A 59 1.84 -5.06 2.06
C VAL A 59 0.97 -6.01 1.24
N HIS A 60 1.15 -7.32 1.36
CA HIS A 60 0.31 -8.30 0.67
C HIS A 60 -1.14 -8.26 1.15
N ILE A 61 -1.37 -8.03 2.45
CA ILE A 61 -2.71 -7.86 3.02
C ILE A 61 -3.45 -6.69 2.35
N LEU A 62 -2.78 -5.58 2.03
CA LEU A 62 -3.38 -4.46 1.30
C LEU A 62 -3.88 -4.88 -0.10
N GLU A 63 -3.06 -5.62 -0.85
CA GLU A 63 -3.43 -6.15 -2.16
C GLU A 63 -4.56 -7.20 -2.07
N ALA A 64 -4.59 -7.98 -0.98
CA ALA A 64 -5.63 -8.99 -0.71
C ALA A 64 -7.03 -8.39 -0.51
N TYR A 65 -7.12 -7.14 -0.02
CA TYR A 65 -8.37 -6.37 -0.02
C TYR A 65 -8.81 -5.91 -1.43
N GLY A 66 -8.11 -6.35 -2.48
CA GLY A 66 -8.37 -6.00 -3.87
C GLY A 66 -7.96 -4.57 -4.21
N VAL A 67 -7.12 -3.95 -3.38
CA VAL A 67 -6.62 -2.59 -3.57
C VAL A 67 -5.40 -2.65 -4.49
N ASP A 68 -5.55 -2.12 -5.69
CA ASP A 68 -4.45 -1.92 -6.63
C ASP A 68 -4.60 -0.59 -7.38
N SER A 69 -3.66 -0.32 -8.28
CA SER A 69 -3.66 0.91 -9.05
C SER A 69 -4.79 1.00 -10.07
N LEU A 70 -5.54 -0.06 -10.37
CA LEU A 70 -6.51 -0.09 -11.46
C LEU A 70 -7.96 -0.26 -10.98
N ARG A 71 -8.24 -1.26 -10.13
CA ARG A 71 -9.58 -1.61 -9.61
C ARG A 71 -10.18 -0.57 -8.67
N THR A 72 -9.38 0.36 -8.19
CA THR A 72 -9.83 1.54 -7.45
C THR A 72 -10.26 2.69 -8.36
N ARG A 73 -10.08 2.58 -9.69
CA ARG A 73 -10.29 3.66 -10.66
C ARG A 73 -11.18 3.31 -11.84
N TYR A 74 -11.14 2.07 -12.33
CA TYR A 74 -11.73 1.72 -13.62
C TYR A 74 -12.84 0.65 -13.49
N PRO A 75 -14.09 0.94 -13.92
CA PRO A 75 -15.21 0.00 -13.86
C PRO A 75 -15.09 -1.25 -14.74
N ASP A 76 -14.38 -1.19 -15.87
CA ASP A 76 -14.18 -2.30 -16.80
C ASP A 76 -13.39 -3.48 -16.20
N LEU A 77 -12.70 -3.23 -15.08
CA LEU A 77 -11.99 -4.25 -14.31
C LEU A 77 -12.84 -4.85 -13.17
N LEU A 78 -14.11 -4.47 -13.07
CA LEU A 78 -15.05 -4.90 -12.04
C LEU A 78 -16.22 -5.69 -12.65
N PRO A 79 -16.86 -6.60 -11.89
CA PRO A 79 -18.06 -7.28 -12.36
C PRO A 79 -19.18 -6.26 -12.62
N PHE A 80 -19.79 -6.29 -13.80
CA PHE A 80 -20.98 -5.48 -14.09
C PHE A 80 -22.10 -5.76 -13.06
N PRO A 81 -22.80 -4.74 -12.51
CA PRO A 81 -22.75 -3.31 -12.84
C PRO A 81 -21.85 -2.46 -11.90
N GLN A 82 -20.90 -3.07 -11.18
CA GLN A 82 -20.14 -2.38 -10.14
C GLN A 82 -19.24 -1.28 -10.70
N ILE A 83 -19.20 -0.14 -10.00
CA ILE A 83 -18.15 0.88 -10.14
C ILE A 83 -17.23 0.88 -8.91
N PRO A 84 -16.04 1.50 -8.97
CA PRO A 84 -15.14 1.55 -7.82
C PRO A 84 -15.78 2.09 -6.54
N ASN A 85 -16.70 3.04 -6.64
CA ASN A 85 -17.42 3.61 -5.49
C ASN A 85 -18.30 2.58 -4.76
N ASP A 86 -18.77 1.52 -5.43
CA ASP A 86 -19.58 0.45 -4.83
C ASP A 86 -18.73 -0.68 -4.24
N ARG A 87 -17.47 -0.80 -4.68
CA ARG A 87 -16.63 -1.98 -4.42
C ARG A 87 -16.12 -2.04 -2.99
N TYR A 88 -15.82 -0.90 -2.37
CA TYR A 88 -15.12 -0.85 -1.10
C TYR A 88 -16.08 -0.39 0.01
N THR A 89 -16.33 -1.27 0.98
CA THR A 89 -17.11 -0.91 2.16
C THR A 89 -16.30 -0.04 3.12
N SER A 90 -16.98 0.61 4.07
CA SER A 90 -16.31 1.42 5.10
C SER A 90 -15.40 0.57 5.99
N GLU A 91 -15.77 -0.68 6.24
CA GLU A 91 -14.97 -1.65 7.00
C GLU A 91 -13.69 -2.00 6.25
N VAL A 92 -13.78 -2.27 4.94
CA VAL A 92 -12.60 -2.51 4.10
C VAL A 92 -11.69 -1.28 4.08
N ALA A 93 -12.25 -0.09 3.87
CA ALA A 93 -11.47 1.15 3.89
C ALA A 93 -10.76 1.38 5.23
N MET A 94 -11.42 1.07 6.35
CA MET A 94 -10.82 1.15 7.69
C MET A 94 -9.66 0.17 7.86
N ARG A 95 -9.84 -1.10 7.45
CA ARG A 95 -8.76 -2.10 7.50
C ARG A 95 -7.57 -1.73 6.62
N VAL A 96 -7.83 -1.18 5.44
CA VAL A 96 -6.78 -0.71 4.52
C VAL A 96 -6.00 0.46 5.14
N MET A 97 -6.66 1.41 5.81
CA MET A 97 -5.99 2.49 6.55
C MET A 97 -5.13 1.94 7.70
N GLU A 98 -5.65 1.00 8.49
CA GLU A 98 -4.92 0.38 9.61
C GLU A 98 -3.66 -0.34 9.12
N CYS A 99 -3.76 -1.14 8.05
CA CYS A 99 -2.62 -1.85 7.47
C CYS A 99 -1.59 -0.87 6.92
N THR A 100 -2.04 0.18 6.22
CA THR A 100 -1.17 1.23 5.68
C THR A 100 -0.42 1.93 6.80
N ALA A 101 -1.09 2.27 7.90
CA ALA A 101 -0.45 2.92 9.04
C ALA A 101 0.69 2.07 9.62
N ARG A 102 0.50 0.74 9.75
CA ARG A 102 1.57 -0.18 10.20
C ARG A 102 2.77 -0.17 9.26
N VAL A 103 2.52 -0.23 7.95
CA VAL A 103 3.59 -0.17 6.94
C VAL A 103 4.36 1.15 7.03
N ILE A 104 3.65 2.29 7.10
CA ILE A 104 4.27 3.61 7.20
C ILE A 104 5.13 3.71 8.47
N ILE A 105 4.59 3.37 9.64
CA ILE A 105 5.33 3.44 10.91
C ILE A 105 6.59 2.56 10.86
N LYS A 106 6.48 1.34 10.32
CA LYS A 106 7.62 0.42 10.19
C LYS A 106 8.72 1.00 9.31
N LEU A 107 8.36 1.56 8.16
CA LEU A 107 9.31 2.16 7.20
C LEU A 107 9.90 3.46 7.73
N GLU A 108 9.10 4.32 8.37
CA GLU A 108 9.56 5.57 8.97
C GLU A 108 10.61 5.30 10.06
N ASN A 109 10.34 4.37 10.97
CA ASN A 109 11.29 3.97 12.01
C ASN A 109 12.61 3.47 11.41
N PHE A 110 12.54 2.64 10.37
CA PHE A 110 13.72 2.14 9.67
C PHE A 110 14.53 3.25 9.00
N VAL A 111 13.87 4.19 8.31
CA VAL A 111 14.54 5.28 7.60
C VAL A 111 15.15 6.28 8.60
N GLN A 112 14.47 6.61 9.68
CA GLN A 112 14.96 7.56 10.68
C GLN A 112 16.19 7.06 11.44
N GLN A 113 16.28 5.76 11.72
CA GLN A 113 17.46 5.18 12.39
C GLN A 113 18.72 5.13 11.53
N LYS A 114 18.61 5.39 10.21
CA LYS A 114 19.76 5.49 9.30
C LYS A 114 20.36 6.90 9.21
N ILE A 115 19.64 7.92 9.67
CA ILE A 115 20.09 9.32 9.71
C ILE A 115 20.79 9.56 11.05
#